data_AF-A0ABD3NVH7-F1
#
_entry.id   AF-A0ABD3NVH7-F1
#
_cell.length_a   1.000
_cell.length_b   1.000
_cell.length_c   1.000
_cell.angle_alpha   90.00
_cell.angle_beta   90.00
_cell.angle_gamma   90.00
#
_symmetry.space_group_name_H-M   'P 1'
#
loop_
_entity.id
_entity.type
_entity.pdbx_description
1 polymer ?
#
loop_
_entity_poly.entity_id
_entity_poly.type
_entity_poly.pdbx_seq_one_letter_code
_entity_poly.pdbx_strand_id
1 'polypeptide(L)'
;MLVSQSACTGVVATFTGICNYANFADNLSLPSGCTLEGLFPATATQPEKESLISNLCEYDAIVQFVEILGTYQDDRRYFAGGGDVVDSDAAWEVVTGGLQRFEDNLASNTLIGFPEYAARVKYNQLNNAGDNGYPANMNLEKSCGLKTVMCCFTDDGDGYVAGDLTTDVCRHDLRDSPQSNHIANGWSVFPREETPAHCVGFTWTAENADLVGNMLYDVSLRNTLTKGYKKGVPGAPMCGCVEHMPVVESAMCRNASKTGVVTYTFAVEDGVLSASNSVGIKYEGCGDLAAKYRENNPDSKDLINAHLVGKGGCKADIDEYLHEEQFLVEDADPKRYITPDAEKWEQAIGMGSFFLPPNIDPATADADFRAQIDACKITKSRHCIIRRVCHSCTSPDHRDIYYKRLTDFPPFGTNTTNGEMYVLNMFMHRWASFENILNKDFEMYSTYEDALNGTNKWMFCNYDYFTHPIGFPRDCAPYSYTGDQWNSYLDTMPFAHHHGFFVEKE
;
A
#
# COMPACT_ATOMS: atom_id res chain seq x y z
N MET A 1 18.90 38.08 -16.64
CA MET A 1 19.77 39.14 -16.07
C MET A 1 19.99 40.22 -17.13
N LEU A 2 19.99 41.52 -16.76
CA LEU A 2 20.20 42.60 -17.73
C LEU A 2 21.69 42.73 -18.13
N VAL A 3 22.00 42.70 -19.42
CA VAL A 3 23.35 42.95 -19.97
C VAL A 3 23.75 44.41 -19.76
N SER A 4 25.05 44.66 -19.58
CA SER A 4 25.57 46.02 -19.34
C SER A 4 25.68 46.87 -20.61
N GLN A 5 25.67 46.24 -21.79
CA GLN A 5 25.67 46.92 -23.08
C GLN A 5 24.40 46.63 -23.88
N SER A 6 23.65 47.68 -24.21
CA SER A 6 22.42 47.63 -25.02
C SER A 6 22.65 47.23 -26.49
N ALA A 7 23.91 47.21 -26.95
CA ALA A 7 24.29 46.80 -28.30
C ALA A 7 24.37 45.28 -28.50
N CYS A 8 24.39 44.50 -27.40
CA CYS A 8 24.38 43.04 -27.47
C CYS A 8 22.94 42.58 -27.75
N THR A 9 22.65 42.16 -28.98
CA THR A 9 21.35 41.59 -29.37
C THR A 9 21.54 40.45 -30.37
N GLY A 10 20.72 39.41 -30.24
CA GLY A 10 20.79 38.20 -31.06
C GLY A 10 21.72 37.13 -30.47
N VAL A 11 22.09 36.15 -31.30
CA VAL A 11 22.95 35.03 -30.88
C VAL A 11 24.38 35.51 -30.62
N VAL A 12 24.89 35.25 -29.42
CA VAL A 12 26.21 35.68 -28.96
C VAL A 12 27.21 34.55 -28.80
N ALA A 13 26.74 33.30 -28.70
CA ALA A 13 27.60 32.12 -28.74
C ALA A 13 26.82 30.89 -29.23
N THR A 14 27.49 29.99 -29.94
CA THR A 14 26.95 28.67 -30.28
C THR A 14 28.07 27.64 -30.30
N PHE A 15 27.91 26.54 -29.56
CA PHE A 15 28.94 25.50 -29.48
C PHE A 15 28.34 24.14 -29.11
N THR A 16 29.10 23.09 -29.40
CA THR A 16 28.75 21.70 -29.04
C THR A 16 29.59 21.20 -27.88
N GLY A 17 29.06 20.31 -27.05
CA GLY A 17 29.83 19.63 -26.00
C GLY A 17 29.34 19.97 -24.60
N ILE A 18 30.22 20.46 -23.73
CA ILE A 18 29.89 20.75 -22.32
C ILE A 18 29.53 22.23 -22.18
N CYS A 19 28.36 22.53 -21.60
CA CYS A 19 27.99 23.91 -21.28
C CYS A 19 28.77 24.40 -20.07
N ASN A 20 29.71 25.33 -20.30
CA ASN A 20 30.48 25.99 -19.25
C ASN A 20 31.01 27.34 -19.74
N TYR A 21 31.53 28.15 -18.81
CA TYR A 21 32.06 29.48 -19.12
C TYR A 21 33.20 29.46 -20.15
N ALA A 22 34.11 28.49 -20.08
CA ALA A 22 35.26 28.42 -20.99
C ALA A 22 34.79 28.22 -22.44
N ASN A 23 33.94 27.22 -22.69
CA ASN A 23 33.39 26.96 -24.02
C ASN A 23 32.51 28.12 -24.51
N PHE A 24 31.76 28.76 -23.62
CA PHE A 24 31.01 29.97 -23.95
C PHE A 24 31.92 31.10 -24.41
N ALA A 25 32.99 31.40 -23.65
CA ALA A 25 33.94 32.46 -23.96
C ALA A 25 34.76 32.18 -25.23
N ASP A 26 35.11 30.92 -25.48
CA ASP A 26 35.88 30.50 -26.66
C ASP A 26 35.06 30.51 -27.96
N ASN A 27 33.72 30.47 -27.87
CA ASN A 27 32.82 30.39 -29.02
C ASN A 27 31.93 31.62 -29.18
N LEU A 28 32.39 32.78 -28.71
CA LEU A 28 31.65 34.04 -28.84
C LEU A 28 31.57 34.50 -30.30
N SER A 29 30.36 34.84 -30.73
CA SER A 29 30.04 35.46 -32.01
C SER A 29 29.36 36.80 -31.76
N LEU A 30 30.13 37.77 -31.24
CA LEU A 30 29.55 39.04 -30.75
C LEU A 30 29.16 40.00 -31.89
N PRO A 31 27.96 40.60 -31.82
CA PRO A 31 27.58 41.72 -32.69
C PRO A 31 28.55 42.90 -32.59
N SER A 32 28.62 43.73 -33.65
CA SER A 32 29.48 44.91 -33.67
C SER A 32 29.16 45.86 -32.51
N GLY A 33 30.16 46.16 -31.66
CA GLY A 33 30.00 47.02 -30.48
C GLY A 33 29.61 46.29 -29.20
N CYS A 34 29.40 44.97 -29.25
CA CYS A 34 29.24 44.12 -28.07
C CYS A 34 30.60 43.52 -27.66
N THR A 35 30.93 43.57 -26.38
CA THR A 35 32.11 42.89 -25.81
C THR A 35 31.69 41.79 -24.83
N LEU A 36 32.59 40.85 -24.54
CA LEU A 36 32.34 39.81 -23.54
C LEU A 36 31.96 40.44 -22.19
N GLU A 37 32.68 41.47 -21.76
CA GLU A 37 32.35 42.26 -20.56
C GLU A 37 30.95 42.90 -20.63
N GLY A 38 30.50 43.25 -21.83
CA GLY A 38 29.17 43.81 -22.09
C GLY A 38 28.00 42.86 -21.84
N LEU A 39 28.27 41.55 -21.82
CA LEU A 39 27.26 40.51 -21.56
C LEU A 39 26.97 40.30 -20.07
N PHE A 40 27.77 40.90 -19.20
CA PHE A 40 27.65 40.76 -17.74
C PHE A 40 27.41 42.11 -17.09
N PRO A 41 26.92 42.15 -15.83
CA PRO A 41 26.90 43.37 -15.04
C PRO A 41 28.30 43.99 -14.96
N ALA A 42 28.40 45.32 -15.08
CA ALA A 42 29.70 46.02 -15.18
C ALA A 42 30.64 45.80 -13.99
N THR A 43 30.11 45.40 -12.83
CA THR A 43 30.87 45.13 -11.60
C THR A 43 31.11 43.64 -11.35
N ALA A 44 30.67 42.75 -12.26
CA ALA A 44 30.77 41.31 -12.07
C ALA A 44 32.24 40.85 -12.12
N THR A 45 32.66 40.19 -11.06
CA THR A 45 33.94 39.50 -10.95
C THR A 45 33.95 38.23 -11.81
N GLN A 46 35.14 37.70 -12.11
CA GLN A 46 35.28 36.47 -12.89
C GLN A 46 34.49 35.27 -12.31
N PRO A 47 34.53 34.99 -10.99
CA PRO A 47 33.70 33.92 -10.40
C PRO A 47 32.19 34.17 -10.54
N GLU A 48 31.74 35.42 -10.47
CA GLU A 48 30.32 35.75 -10.67
C GLU A 48 29.87 35.52 -12.12
N LYS A 49 30.75 35.79 -13.10
CA LYS A 49 30.49 35.47 -14.52
C LYS A 49 30.40 33.97 -14.76
N GLU A 50 31.34 33.21 -14.19
CA GLU A 50 31.34 31.74 -14.26
C GLU A 50 30.08 31.15 -13.63
N SER A 51 29.69 31.63 -12.45
CA SER A 51 28.45 31.24 -11.78
C SER A 51 27.21 31.60 -12.61
N LEU A 52 27.17 32.77 -13.25
CA LEU A 52 26.06 33.15 -14.11
C LEU A 52 25.90 32.20 -15.30
N ILE A 53 27.00 31.90 -16.01
CA ILE A 53 26.94 30.97 -17.14
C ILE A 53 26.58 29.56 -16.67
N SER A 54 27.08 29.12 -15.51
CA SER A 54 26.70 27.84 -14.91
C SER A 54 25.19 27.76 -14.67
N ASN A 55 24.60 28.82 -14.07
CA ASN A 55 23.16 28.86 -13.82
C ASN A 55 22.34 28.88 -15.11
N LEU A 56 22.81 29.60 -16.15
CA LEU A 56 22.16 29.56 -17.47
C LEU A 56 22.26 28.16 -18.09
N CYS A 57 23.40 27.50 -18.00
CA CYS A 57 23.57 26.13 -18.49
C CYS A 57 22.66 25.12 -17.79
N GLU A 58 22.39 25.30 -16.49
CA GLU A 58 21.62 24.36 -15.66
C GLU A 58 20.11 24.60 -15.76
N TYR A 59 19.67 25.86 -15.71
CA TYR A 59 18.27 26.21 -15.53
C TYR A 59 17.60 26.88 -16.73
N ASP A 60 18.37 27.46 -17.66
CA ASP A 60 17.82 28.20 -18.80
C ASP A 60 18.01 27.41 -20.11
N ALA A 61 19.21 26.83 -20.29
CA ALA A 61 19.55 26.04 -21.47
C ALA A 61 18.76 24.73 -21.58
N ILE A 62 18.27 24.22 -20.46
CA ILE A 62 17.52 22.98 -20.35
C ILE A 62 16.06 23.35 -20.16
N VAL A 63 15.16 22.72 -20.92
CA VAL A 63 13.71 22.92 -20.73
C VAL A 63 13.35 22.45 -19.34
N GLN A 64 12.86 23.37 -18.51
CA GLN A 64 12.45 23.04 -17.16
C GLN A 64 11.12 22.30 -17.22
N PHE A 65 10.97 21.24 -16.42
CA PHE A 65 9.75 20.40 -16.48
C PHE A 65 8.46 21.23 -16.32
N VAL A 66 8.53 22.26 -15.47
CA VAL A 66 7.45 23.21 -15.19
C VAL A 66 6.94 23.97 -16.41
N GLU A 67 7.77 24.13 -17.44
CA GLU A 67 7.40 24.85 -18.66
C GLU A 67 6.48 24.02 -19.56
N ILE A 68 6.41 22.70 -19.36
CA ILE A 68 5.61 21.79 -20.18
C ILE A 68 4.12 21.93 -19.85
N LEU A 69 3.76 21.87 -18.57
CA LEU A 69 2.38 22.13 -18.10
C LEU A 69 2.12 23.61 -17.79
N GLY A 70 3.17 24.38 -17.54
CA GLY A 70 3.14 25.84 -17.36
C GLY A 70 3.22 26.30 -15.91
N THR A 71 2.91 25.45 -14.92
CA THR A 71 3.05 25.79 -13.49
C THR A 71 3.49 24.62 -12.64
N TYR A 72 4.22 24.91 -11.55
CA TYR A 72 4.70 23.86 -10.65
C TYR A 72 3.56 23.23 -9.86
N GLN A 73 2.45 23.95 -9.68
CA GLN A 73 1.25 23.44 -9.03
C GLN A 73 0.60 22.35 -9.89
N ASP A 74 0.61 22.52 -11.22
CA ASP A 74 0.04 21.56 -12.14
C ASP A 74 0.89 20.29 -12.19
N ASP A 75 2.22 20.41 -12.28
CA ASP A 75 3.13 19.26 -12.16
C ASP A 75 2.93 18.51 -10.83
N ARG A 76 2.89 19.24 -9.71
CA ARG A 76 2.71 18.64 -8.38
C ARG A 76 1.38 17.88 -8.29
N ARG A 77 0.30 18.46 -8.80
CA ARG A 77 -1.03 17.81 -8.79
C ARG A 77 -1.02 16.59 -9.70
N TYR A 78 -0.47 16.72 -10.89
CA TYR A 78 -0.32 15.65 -11.86
C TYR A 78 0.39 14.44 -11.24
N PHE A 79 1.56 14.65 -10.65
CA PHE A 79 2.31 13.57 -10.00
C PHE A 79 1.62 12.99 -8.76
N ALA A 80 0.76 13.75 -8.09
CA ALA A 80 -0.08 13.26 -7.01
C ALA A 80 -1.35 12.55 -7.50
N GLY A 81 -1.60 12.47 -8.81
CA GLY A 81 -2.75 11.78 -9.40
C GLY A 81 -4.00 12.62 -9.57
N GLY A 82 -3.88 13.96 -9.65
CA GLY A 82 -4.99 14.87 -9.94
C GLY A 82 -4.57 16.08 -10.79
N GLY A 83 -5.47 17.04 -10.96
CA GLY A 83 -5.21 18.25 -11.75
C GLY A 83 -5.73 18.14 -13.18
N ASP A 84 -5.60 19.24 -13.94
CA ASP A 84 -6.44 19.45 -15.12
C ASP A 84 -6.31 18.38 -16.20
N VAL A 85 -5.13 17.77 -16.36
CA VAL A 85 -4.90 16.70 -17.35
C VAL A 85 -5.27 15.29 -16.84
N VAL A 86 -5.73 15.17 -15.58
CA VAL A 86 -6.06 13.89 -14.93
C VAL A 86 -7.55 13.77 -14.65
N ASP A 87 -8.17 14.81 -14.06
CA ASP A 87 -9.53 14.75 -13.51
C ASP A 87 -10.42 15.96 -13.86
N SER A 88 -10.05 16.76 -14.86
CA SER A 88 -10.88 17.88 -15.32
C SER A 88 -12.11 17.44 -16.13
N ASP A 89 -13.20 18.19 -15.98
CA ASP A 89 -14.39 18.13 -16.83
C ASP A 89 -14.20 18.86 -18.18
N ALA A 90 -13.08 19.57 -18.37
CA ALA A 90 -12.79 20.27 -19.61
C ALA A 90 -12.40 19.30 -20.75
N ALA A 91 -12.61 19.74 -22.00
CA ALA A 91 -12.25 18.94 -23.17
C ALA A 91 -10.75 18.65 -23.20
N TRP A 92 -10.40 17.39 -23.48
CA TRP A 92 -9.03 16.87 -23.45
C TRP A 92 -8.06 17.71 -24.29
N GLU A 93 -8.45 18.10 -25.50
CA GLU A 93 -7.60 18.86 -26.42
C GLU A 93 -7.28 20.27 -25.88
N VAL A 94 -8.17 20.82 -25.05
CA VAL A 94 -7.98 22.13 -24.43
C VAL A 94 -6.96 22.03 -23.30
N VAL A 95 -7.10 21.03 -22.41
CA VAL A 95 -6.20 20.85 -21.27
C VAL A 95 -4.81 20.36 -21.67
N THR A 96 -4.71 19.55 -22.74
CA THR A 96 -3.42 19.03 -23.24
C THR A 96 -2.77 19.88 -24.32
N GLY A 97 -3.38 20.99 -24.77
CA GLY A 97 -2.87 21.77 -25.90
C GLY A 97 -1.45 22.30 -25.71
N GLY A 98 -1.03 22.65 -24.48
CA GLY A 98 0.35 23.03 -24.18
C GLY A 98 1.32 21.87 -24.34
N LEU A 99 0.96 20.73 -23.74
CA LEU A 99 1.71 19.48 -23.80
C LEU A 99 1.83 18.95 -25.25
N GLN A 100 0.77 19.04 -26.06
CA GLN A 100 0.80 18.68 -27.48
C GLN A 100 1.77 19.56 -28.27
N ARG A 101 1.76 20.88 -28.05
CA ARG A 101 2.73 21.79 -28.70
C ARG A 101 4.16 21.45 -28.31
N PHE A 102 4.40 21.07 -27.05
CA PHE A 102 5.73 20.65 -26.60
C PHE A 102 6.17 19.34 -27.29
N GLU A 103 5.30 18.33 -27.35
CA GLU A 103 5.58 17.06 -28.04
C GLU A 103 5.93 17.28 -29.52
N ASP A 104 5.14 18.10 -30.22
CA ASP A 104 5.28 18.31 -31.66
C ASP A 104 6.56 19.08 -32.05
N ASN A 105 7.09 19.91 -31.15
CA ASN A 105 8.15 20.87 -31.50
C ASN A 105 9.47 20.62 -30.76
N LEU A 106 9.44 20.22 -29.50
CA LEU A 106 10.61 20.25 -28.62
C LEU A 106 10.96 18.90 -27.98
N ALA A 107 9.97 18.06 -27.63
CA ALA A 107 10.20 16.85 -26.83
C ALA A 107 11.30 15.92 -27.38
N SER A 108 11.39 15.78 -28.70
CA SER A 108 12.40 14.93 -29.36
C SER A 108 13.69 15.67 -29.76
N ASN A 109 13.83 16.96 -29.44
CA ASN A 109 14.92 17.82 -29.90
C ASN A 109 15.60 18.63 -28.78
N THR A 110 15.26 18.37 -27.51
CA THR A 110 15.75 19.14 -26.36
C THR A 110 16.09 18.25 -25.16
N LEU A 111 16.97 18.73 -24.27
CA LEU A 111 17.07 18.13 -22.93
C LEU A 111 15.94 18.67 -22.06
N ILE A 112 15.41 17.79 -21.21
CA ILE A 112 14.37 18.10 -20.23
C ILE A 112 14.98 17.91 -18.84
N GLY A 113 14.89 18.94 -18.02
CA GLY A 113 15.34 18.91 -16.64
C GLY A 113 14.45 18.00 -15.79
N PHE A 114 15.03 17.34 -14.81
CA PHE A 114 14.22 16.65 -13.80
C PHE A 114 13.44 17.71 -12.99
N PRO A 115 12.19 17.43 -12.54
CA PRO A 115 11.38 18.45 -11.88
C PRO A 115 12.07 19.03 -10.64
N GLU A 116 12.40 20.32 -10.70
CA GLU A 116 12.95 21.08 -9.60
C GLU A 116 12.26 22.44 -9.53
N TYR A 117 11.83 22.85 -8.34
CA TYR A 117 11.10 24.09 -8.17
C TYR A 117 11.76 25.00 -7.15
N ALA A 118 12.06 26.24 -7.53
CA ALA A 118 12.62 27.24 -6.62
C ALA A 118 11.76 27.44 -5.36
N ALA A 119 10.43 27.32 -5.50
CA ALA A 119 9.47 27.40 -4.39
C ALA A 119 9.67 26.31 -3.32
N ARG A 120 10.35 25.21 -3.66
CA ARG A 120 10.60 24.05 -2.78
C ARG A 120 11.98 24.07 -2.14
N VAL A 121 12.96 24.79 -2.68
CA VAL A 121 14.34 24.85 -2.14
C VAL A 121 14.35 25.16 -0.64
N LYS A 122 13.74 26.29 -0.24
CA LYS A 122 13.67 26.68 1.17
C LYS A 122 12.88 25.69 2.02
N TYR A 123 11.82 25.11 1.47
CA TYR A 123 11.02 24.10 2.17
C TYR A 123 11.85 22.84 2.44
N ASN A 124 12.58 22.35 1.44
CA ASN A 124 13.39 21.14 1.55
C ASN A 124 14.53 21.32 2.56
N GLN A 125 15.22 22.47 2.53
CA GLN A 125 16.24 22.82 3.51
C GLN A 125 15.71 22.83 4.95
N LEU A 126 14.54 23.44 5.17
CA LEU A 126 13.92 23.50 6.51
C LEU A 126 13.43 22.15 7.03
N ASN A 127 13.22 21.17 6.16
CA ASN A 127 12.71 19.84 6.49
C ASN A 127 13.76 18.74 6.31
N ASN A 128 15.05 19.09 6.19
CA ASN A 128 16.16 18.15 5.96
C ASN A 128 15.94 17.23 4.75
N ALA A 129 15.24 17.74 3.72
CA ALA A 129 14.89 17.02 2.51
C ALA A 129 15.86 17.32 1.34
N GLY A 130 17.00 17.95 1.60
CA GLY A 130 17.99 18.27 0.57
C GLY A 130 18.08 19.76 0.23
N ASP A 131 19.06 20.09 -0.60
CA ASP A 131 19.36 21.48 -0.98
C ASP A 131 18.61 21.91 -2.25
N ASN A 132 18.25 20.96 -3.11
CA ASN A 132 17.51 21.21 -4.35
C ASN A 132 15.99 21.25 -4.15
N GLY A 133 15.30 21.86 -5.10
CA GLY A 133 13.84 22.05 -5.11
C GLY A 133 13.00 20.84 -5.51
N TYR A 134 13.49 19.60 -5.35
CA TYR A 134 12.79 18.40 -5.82
C TYR A 134 11.41 18.17 -5.14
N PRO A 135 10.42 17.60 -5.87
CA PRO A 135 9.19 17.07 -5.29
C PRO A 135 9.49 15.95 -4.28
N ALA A 136 8.62 15.74 -3.29
CA ALA A 136 8.96 14.82 -2.19
C ALA A 136 9.05 13.35 -2.64
N ASN A 137 8.07 12.87 -3.39
CA ASN A 137 8.08 11.47 -3.85
C ASN A 137 9.06 11.24 -5.00
N MET A 138 9.76 12.29 -5.46
CA MET A 138 10.74 12.25 -6.54
C MET A 138 12.00 13.03 -6.13
N ASN A 139 12.37 12.96 -4.86
CA ASN A 139 13.54 13.68 -4.39
C ASN A 139 14.82 12.88 -4.66
N LEU A 140 15.59 13.29 -5.67
CA LEU A 140 16.81 12.58 -6.07
C LEU A 140 17.87 12.49 -4.97
N GLU A 141 17.83 13.36 -3.94
CA GLU A 141 18.80 13.35 -2.83
C GLU A 141 18.37 12.46 -1.66
N LYS A 142 17.06 12.26 -1.45
CA LYS A 142 16.52 11.66 -0.22
C LYS A 142 15.56 10.49 -0.41
N SER A 143 15.03 10.33 -1.62
CA SER A 143 13.84 9.53 -1.90
C SER A 143 13.98 8.56 -3.08
N CYS A 144 15.13 8.59 -3.76
CA CYS A 144 15.37 7.84 -5.00
C CYS A 144 16.68 7.04 -4.91
N GLY A 145 16.88 6.32 -3.80
CA GLY A 145 18.08 5.53 -3.54
C GLY A 145 18.30 4.40 -4.55
N LEU A 146 17.22 3.85 -5.10
CA LEU A 146 17.24 2.82 -6.15
C LEU A 146 17.42 3.39 -7.56
N LYS A 147 17.55 4.71 -7.72
CA LYS A 147 17.72 5.35 -9.04
C LYS A 147 16.72 4.83 -10.09
N THR A 148 15.47 4.71 -9.65
CA THR A 148 14.37 4.14 -10.44
C THR A 148 13.10 4.92 -10.16
N VAL A 149 12.41 5.31 -11.22
CA VAL A 149 11.12 5.98 -11.16
C VAL A 149 10.09 5.12 -11.86
N MET A 150 8.89 5.09 -11.30
CA MET A 150 7.74 4.39 -11.84
C MET A 150 6.53 5.32 -11.83
N CYS A 151 5.72 5.22 -12.88
CA CYS A 151 4.39 5.80 -12.97
C CYS A 151 3.38 4.66 -13.11
N CYS A 152 2.26 4.74 -12.40
CA CYS A 152 1.17 3.77 -12.47
C CYS A 152 -0.16 4.48 -12.73
N PHE A 153 -0.85 4.03 -13.77
CA PHE A 153 -2.11 4.61 -14.24
C PHE A 153 -3.24 3.59 -14.10
N THR A 154 -4.42 4.04 -13.67
CA THR A 154 -5.61 3.20 -13.44
C THR A 154 -6.76 3.47 -14.40
N ASP A 155 -6.64 4.49 -15.24
CA ASP A 155 -7.63 4.88 -16.24
C ASP A 155 -6.93 5.27 -17.55
N ASP A 156 -7.59 4.99 -18.65
CA ASP A 156 -7.11 5.23 -20.01
C ASP A 156 -8.08 6.10 -20.83
N GLY A 157 -9.23 6.47 -20.25
CA GLY A 157 -10.13 7.49 -20.78
C GLY A 157 -10.66 7.29 -22.21
N ASP A 158 -10.66 6.06 -22.74
CA ASP A 158 -11.01 5.64 -24.12
C ASP A 158 -9.84 5.54 -25.14
N GLY A 159 -8.57 5.47 -24.71
CA GLY A 159 -7.36 5.48 -25.57
C GLY A 159 -6.63 4.14 -25.81
N TYR A 160 -7.32 2.99 -25.77
CA TYR A 160 -6.66 1.68 -25.85
C TYR A 160 -6.09 1.32 -27.25
N VAL A 161 -4.88 0.77 -27.28
CA VAL A 161 -4.37 -0.06 -28.38
C VAL A 161 -4.20 -1.50 -27.89
N ALA A 162 -4.72 -2.47 -28.63
CA ALA A 162 -4.53 -3.89 -28.34
C ALA A 162 -3.04 -4.24 -28.22
N GLY A 163 -2.60 -4.66 -27.03
CA GLY A 163 -1.23 -5.10 -26.74
C GLY A 163 -0.47 -4.32 -25.66
N ASP A 164 -1.05 -3.26 -25.08
CA ASP A 164 -0.45 -2.61 -23.91
C ASP A 164 -0.46 -3.55 -22.69
N LEU A 165 0.71 -3.71 -22.05
CA LEU A 165 0.89 -4.59 -20.90
C LEU A 165 0.21 -3.99 -19.68
N THR A 166 -0.58 -4.81 -19.01
CA THR A 166 -1.23 -4.51 -17.74
C THR A 166 -0.53 -5.26 -16.61
N THR A 167 -0.58 -4.71 -15.40
CA THR A 167 -0.06 -5.34 -14.20
C THR A 167 -1.08 -5.25 -13.07
N ASP A 168 -1.02 -6.23 -12.17
CA ASP A 168 -1.74 -6.16 -10.91
C ASP A 168 -0.94 -5.30 -9.92
N VAL A 169 -1.68 -4.51 -9.15
CA VAL A 169 -1.16 -3.80 -7.99
C VAL A 169 -1.37 -4.70 -6.78
N CYS A 170 -0.34 -4.95 -5.98
CA CYS A 170 -0.43 -5.87 -4.85
C CYS A 170 -0.85 -5.14 -3.58
N ARG A 171 -0.09 -4.10 -3.22
CA ARG A 171 -0.28 -3.31 -2.00
C ARG A 171 0.38 -1.96 -2.11
N HIS A 172 0.02 -1.07 -1.20
CA HIS A 172 0.69 0.21 -1.02
C HIS A 172 0.80 0.54 0.45
N ASP A 173 2.00 0.91 0.91
CA ASP A 173 2.19 1.46 2.24
C ASP A 173 1.98 2.98 2.16
N LEU A 174 0.94 3.47 2.84
CA LEU A 174 0.56 4.88 2.74
C LEU A 174 1.60 5.78 3.41
N ARG A 175 2.45 5.23 4.30
CA ARG A 175 3.55 5.96 4.94
C ARG A 175 4.65 6.35 3.96
N ASP A 176 4.73 5.66 2.82
CA ASP A 176 5.76 5.96 1.84
C ASP A 176 5.44 7.27 1.10
N SER A 177 4.18 7.68 0.98
CA SER A 177 3.80 8.84 0.15
C SER A 177 2.87 9.85 0.83
N PRO A 178 3.20 10.33 2.05
CA PRO A 178 2.30 11.17 2.87
C PRO A 178 2.00 12.53 2.24
N GLN A 179 2.83 13.01 1.31
CA GLN A 179 2.58 14.28 0.60
C GLN A 179 1.59 14.15 -0.55
N SER A 180 1.34 12.93 -1.06
CA SER A 180 0.34 12.66 -2.09
C SER A 180 -0.98 12.22 -1.47
N ASN A 181 -0.96 11.30 -0.52
CA ASN A 181 -2.18 10.74 0.05
C ASN A 181 -2.70 11.49 1.29
N HIS A 182 -1.90 12.37 1.89
CA HIS A 182 -2.23 13.11 3.11
C HIS A 182 -2.56 12.22 4.32
N ILE A 183 -2.02 11.01 4.35
CA ILE A 183 -2.21 10.01 5.41
C ILE A 183 -0.88 9.81 6.14
N ALA A 184 -0.90 9.94 7.46
CA ALA A 184 0.30 9.80 8.28
C ALA A 184 0.70 8.33 8.50
N ASN A 185 -0.28 7.43 8.63
CA ASN A 185 -0.08 6.00 8.81
C ASN A 185 -1.24 5.24 8.16
N GLY A 186 -0.92 4.14 7.49
CA GLY A 186 -1.89 3.21 6.92
C GLY A 186 -1.29 2.41 5.79
N TRP A 187 -2.06 1.46 5.28
CA TRP A 187 -1.69 0.60 4.16
C TRP A 187 -2.97 0.17 3.44
N SER A 188 -2.81 -0.22 2.19
CA SER A 188 -3.88 -0.78 1.36
C SER A 188 -3.39 -2.03 0.65
N VAL A 189 -4.21 -3.07 0.64
CA VAL A 189 -3.96 -4.30 -0.13
C VAL A 189 -5.03 -4.43 -1.21
N PHE A 190 -4.66 -5.04 -2.34
CA PHE A 190 -5.53 -5.22 -3.50
C PHE A 190 -5.59 -6.73 -3.81
N PRO A 191 -6.37 -7.52 -3.04
CA PRO A 191 -6.26 -8.98 -3.00
C PRO A 191 -6.99 -9.73 -4.15
N ARG A 192 -7.23 -9.08 -5.29
CA ARG A 192 -7.96 -9.65 -6.43
C ARG A 192 -7.34 -9.20 -7.75
N GLU A 193 -7.67 -9.88 -8.85
CA GLU A 193 -7.52 -9.37 -10.24
C GLU A 193 -8.44 -8.13 -10.39
N GLU A 194 -8.02 -7.01 -9.81
CA GLU A 194 -8.67 -5.71 -9.94
C GLU A 194 -8.36 -5.10 -11.31
N THR A 195 -9.04 -4.01 -11.65
CA THR A 195 -8.89 -3.27 -12.90
C THR A 195 -7.41 -3.12 -13.29
N PRO A 196 -6.99 -3.57 -14.48
CA PRO A 196 -5.58 -3.61 -14.84
C PRO A 196 -4.93 -2.22 -14.77
N ALA A 197 -3.83 -2.10 -14.02
CA ALA A 197 -3.03 -0.88 -13.98
C ALA A 197 -1.95 -0.93 -15.07
N HIS A 198 -1.59 0.24 -15.60
CA HIS A 198 -0.43 0.38 -16.48
C HIS A 198 0.71 1.02 -15.69
N CYS A 199 1.69 0.20 -15.30
CA CYS A 199 2.91 0.68 -14.66
C CYS A 199 4.06 0.71 -15.65
N VAL A 200 4.73 1.86 -15.74
CA VAL A 200 5.84 2.12 -16.65
C VAL A 200 6.87 2.97 -15.92
N GLY A 201 8.14 2.66 -16.11
CA GLY A 201 9.22 3.35 -15.42
C GLY A 201 10.53 3.29 -16.17
N PHE A 202 11.54 3.84 -15.52
CA PHE A 202 12.91 3.85 -16.02
C PHE A 202 13.88 3.79 -14.85
N THR A 203 15.10 3.37 -15.15
CA THR A 203 16.23 3.38 -14.21
C THR A 203 17.43 4.02 -14.89
N TRP A 204 18.27 4.70 -14.11
CA TRP A 204 19.42 5.44 -14.65
C TRP A 204 20.73 5.07 -13.95
N THR A 205 21.83 5.32 -14.64
CA THR A 205 23.20 5.24 -14.15
C THR A 205 23.81 6.64 -14.12
N ALA A 206 25.08 6.76 -13.73
CA ALA A 206 25.78 8.03 -13.82
C ALA A 206 25.94 8.52 -15.28
N GLU A 207 25.89 7.60 -16.27
CA GLU A 207 26.16 7.91 -17.68
C GLU A 207 24.98 8.60 -18.37
N ASN A 208 23.75 8.34 -17.92
CA ASN A 208 22.52 8.91 -18.48
C ASN A 208 21.73 9.74 -17.46
N ALA A 209 22.40 10.20 -16.39
CA ALA A 209 21.80 11.04 -15.36
C ALA A 209 21.23 12.36 -15.92
N ASP A 210 21.79 12.88 -17.02
CA ASP A 210 21.31 14.09 -17.69
C ASP A 210 20.06 13.87 -18.56
N LEU A 211 19.60 12.62 -18.70
CA LEU A 211 18.38 12.25 -19.42
C LEU A 211 17.24 11.83 -18.49
N VAL A 212 17.41 11.93 -17.16
CA VAL A 212 16.38 11.52 -16.18
C VAL A 212 15.09 12.32 -16.36
N GLY A 213 15.18 13.63 -16.64
CA GLY A 213 13.99 14.44 -16.95
C GLY A 213 13.32 14.06 -18.26
N ASN A 214 14.10 13.75 -19.31
CA ASN A 214 13.56 13.23 -20.57
C ASN A 214 12.84 11.89 -20.36
N MET A 215 13.43 10.95 -19.60
CA MET A 215 12.80 9.67 -19.30
C MET A 215 11.54 9.85 -18.45
N LEU A 216 11.54 10.76 -17.48
CA LEU A 216 10.34 11.10 -16.71
C LEU A 216 9.23 11.62 -17.62
N TYR A 217 9.55 12.53 -18.55
CA TYR A 217 8.57 13.04 -19.52
C TYR A 217 7.94 11.89 -20.32
N ASP A 218 8.74 10.94 -20.83
CA ASP A 218 8.29 9.81 -21.64
C ASP A 218 7.40 8.83 -20.86
N VAL A 219 7.75 8.50 -19.62
CA VAL A 219 6.93 7.58 -18.80
C VAL A 219 5.68 8.23 -18.22
N SER A 220 5.66 9.56 -18.12
CA SER A 220 4.59 10.33 -17.50
C SER A 220 3.76 11.10 -18.54
N LEU A 221 3.96 12.41 -18.68
CA LEU A 221 3.15 13.32 -19.48
C LEU A 221 2.98 12.84 -20.93
N ARG A 222 4.02 12.25 -21.52
CA ARG A 222 3.92 11.75 -22.89
C ARG A 222 2.97 10.56 -23.01
N ASN A 223 2.95 9.66 -22.05
CA ASN A 223 1.95 8.56 -22.03
C ASN A 223 0.54 9.10 -21.80
N THR A 224 0.38 10.12 -20.95
CA THR A 224 -0.90 10.82 -20.80
C THR A 224 -1.35 11.38 -22.15
N LEU A 225 -0.48 12.13 -22.84
CA LEU A 225 -0.81 12.73 -24.14
C LEU A 225 -1.09 11.69 -25.24
N THR A 226 -0.21 10.70 -25.40
CA THR A 226 -0.20 9.80 -26.56
C THR A 226 -1.04 8.54 -26.37
N LYS A 227 -1.29 8.14 -25.13
CA LYS A 227 -2.04 6.93 -24.77
C LYS A 227 -3.30 7.20 -23.94
N GLY A 228 -3.52 8.44 -23.48
CA GLY A 228 -4.65 8.78 -22.62
C GLY A 228 -4.52 8.31 -21.17
N TYR A 229 -3.33 7.84 -20.77
CA TYR A 229 -3.08 7.31 -19.43
C TYR A 229 -3.28 8.39 -18.35
N LYS A 230 -4.17 8.13 -17.40
CA LYS A 230 -4.53 9.05 -16.33
C LYS A 230 -4.92 8.30 -15.06
N LYS A 231 -5.08 9.07 -13.97
CA LYS A 231 -5.43 8.65 -12.60
C LYS A 231 -4.40 7.71 -11.96
N GLY A 232 -4.05 7.99 -10.72
CA GLY A 232 -3.13 7.15 -9.95
C GLY A 232 -3.80 5.94 -9.30
N VAL A 233 -2.98 5.06 -8.72
CA VAL A 233 -3.45 4.05 -7.77
C VAL A 233 -3.96 4.76 -6.50
N PRO A 234 -5.14 4.41 -5.96
CA PRO A 234 -5.66 5.04 -4.75
C PRO A 234 -4.67 5.01 -3.59
N GLY A 235 -4.39 6.18 -3.00
CA GLY A 235 -3.46 6.33 -1.88
C GLY A 235 -1.98 6.36 -2.27
N ALA A 236 -1.65 6.22 -3.56
CA ALA A 236 -0.29 6.31 -4.07
C ALA A 236 -0.10 7.54 -4.98
N PRO A 237 1.13 8.03 -5.16
CA PRO A 237 1.42 8.98 -6.23
C PRO A 237 1.21 8.31 -7.58
N MET A 238 0.88 9.10 -8.60
CA MET A 238 0.77 8.60 -9.97
C MET A 238 2.14 8.38 -10.60
N CYS A 239 3.13 9.19 -10.23
CA CYS A 239 4.54 8.99 -10.56
C CYS A 239 5.42 9.31 -9.35
N GLY A 240 6.45 8.50 -9.15
CA GLY A 240 7.34 8.62 -8.02
C GLY A 240 8.61 7.81 -8.22
N CYS A 241 9.61 8.07 -7.39
CA CYS A 241 10.68 7.09 -7.19
C CYS A 241 10.06 5.80 -6.65
N VAL A 242 10.58 4.65 -7.07
CA VAL A 242 9.92 3.35 -6.89
C VAL A 242 9.65 3.04 -5.40
N GLU A 243 10.45 3.62 -4.51
CA GLU A 243 10.32 3.56 -3.05
C GLU A 243 9.05 4.24 -2.51
N HIS A 244 8.43 5.12 -3.30
CA HIS A 244 7.20 5.85 -2.97
C HIS A 244 5.98 5.33 -3.74
N MET A 245 6.19 4.36 -4.62
CA MET A 245 5.18 3.80 -5.51
C MET A 245 4.64 2.49 -4.93
N PRO A 246 3.43 2.05 -5.32
CA PRO A 246 2.85 0.82 -4.82
C PRO A 246 3.66 -0.38 -5.34
N VAL A 247 3.59 -1.49 -4.59
CA VAL A 247 4.16 -2.77 -5.00
C VAL A 247 3.26 -3.38 -6.09
N VAL A 248 3.86 -3.75 -7.22
CA VAL A 248 3.14 -4.30 -8.39
C VAL A 248 3.85 -5.55 -8.90
N GLU A 249 3.17 -6.35 -9.73
CA GLU A 249 3.80 -7.54 -10.31
C GLU A 249 4.93 -7.19 -11.27
N SER A 250 4.69 -6.26 -12.19
CA SER A 250 5.66 -5.88 -13.21
C SER A 250 5.43 -4.47 -13.72
N ALA A 251 6.46 -3.87 -14.31
CA ALA A 251 6.35 -2.55 -14.94
C ALA A 251 7.15 -2.53 -16.24
N MET A 252 6.61 -1.84 -17.25
CA MET A 252 7.31 -1.65 -18.52
C MET A 252 8.51 -0.71 -18.33
N CYS A 253 9.62 -1.03 -18.99
CA CYS A 253 10.81 -0.20 -19.00
C CYS A 253 10.82 0.73 -20.22
N ARG A 254 11.12 2.01 -19.99
CA ARG A 254 11.42 3.01 -21.02
C ARG A 254 12.81 3.60 -20.82
N ASN A 255 13.43 4.02 -21.92
CA ASN A 255 14.74 4.65 -21.92
C ASN A 255 14.79 5.80 -22.93
N ALA A 256 15.69 6.75 -22.67
CA ALA A 256 16.01 7.83 -23.59
C ALA A 256 17.49 7.79 -23.98
N SER A 257 17.81 8.16 -25.22
CA SER A 257 19.18 8.30 -25.70
C SER A 257 19.33 9.52 -26.60
N LYS A 258 20.52 10.12 -26.60
CA LYS A 258 20.87 11.24 -27.49
C LYS A 258 21.27 10.67 -28.86
N THR A 259 20.73 11.22 -29.94
CA THR A 259 21.09 10.83 -31.32
C THR A 259 22.24 11.67 -31.88
N GLY A 260 22.80 12.59 -31.10
CA GLY A 260 23.87 13.49 -31.49
C GLY A 260 24.52 14.17 -30.28
N VAL A 261 25.38 15.15 -30.55
CA VAL A 261 26.03 15.97 -29.52
C VAL A 261 25.13 17.17 -29.19
N VAL A 262 25.05 17.54 -27.91
CA VAL A 262 24.27 18.70 -27.48
C VAL A 262 24.90 19.98 -28.02
N THR A 263 24.07 20.79 -28.68
CA THR A 263 24.41 22.15 -29.13
C THR A 263 23.78 23.14 -28.18
N TYR A 264 24.59 24.05 -27.63
CA TYR A 264 24.13 25.15 -26.77
C TYR A 264 24.18 26.45 -27.54
N THR A 265 23.13 27.26 -27.39
CA THR A 265 23.02 28.59 -28.02
C THR A 265 22.73 29.62 -26.95
N PHE A 266 23.56 30.65 -26.89
CA PHE A 266 23.36 31.81 -26.01
C PHE A 266 22.91 32.99 -26.85
N ALA A 267 21.86 33.67 -26.41
CA ALA A 267 21.29 34.81 -27.12
C ALA A 267 21.00 35.95 -26.15
N VAL A 268 21.03 37.18 -26.66
CA VAL A 268 20.59 38.36 -25.92
C VAL A 268 19.33 38.92 -26.57
N GLU A 269 18.22 38.88 -25.83
CA GLU A 269 16.93 39.43 -26.25
C GLU A 269 16.41 40.36 -25.15
N ASP A 270 15.93 41.55 -25.54
CA ASP A 270 15.49 42.61 -24.61
C ASP A 270 16.49 42.93 -23.49
N GLY A 271 17.78 42.84 -23.83
CA GLY A 271 18.86 43.05 -22.88
C GLY A 271 19.03 41.92 -21.86
N VAL A 272 18.44 40.76 -22.08
CA VAL A 272 18.59 39.58 -21.21
C VAL A 272 19.41 38.52 -21.94
N LEU A 273 20.52 38.11 -21.32
CA LEU A 273 21.25 36.92 -21.77
C LEU A 273 20.48 35.67 -21.35
N SER A 274 20.16 34.83 -22.33
CA SER A 274 19.55 33.51 -22.15
C SER A 274 20.38 32.42 -22.82
N ALA A 275 20.11 31.18 -22.44
CA ALA A 275 20.69 29.98 -23.02
C ALA A 275 19.58 29.02 -23.45
N SER A 276 19.86 28.22 -24.49
CA SER A 276 19.00 27.15 -24.97
C SER A 276 19.87 25.99 -25.45
N ASN A 277 19.27 24.81 -25.60
CA ASN A 277 19.95 23.68 -26.21
C ASN A 277 19.15 23.03 -27.34
N SER A 278 19.86 22.23 -28.14
CA SER A 278 19.29 21.40 -29.18
C SER A 278 20.06 20.08 -29.25
N VAL A 279 19.34 18.97 -29.14
CA VAL A 279 19.86 17.62 -29.28
C VAL A 279 18.72 16.66 -29.63
N GLY A 280 18.92 15.79 -30.61
CA GLY A 280 17.92 14.76 -30.91
C GLY A 280 17.82 13.76 -29.76
N ILE A 281 16.60 13.50 -29.29
CA ILE A 281 16.29 12.54 -28.23
C ILE A 281 15.45 11.41 -28.83
N LYS A 282 15.92 10.17 -28.64
CA LYS A 282 15.20 8.96 -29.01
C LYS A 282 14.66 8.30 -27.76
N TYR A 283 13.35 8.09 -27.73
CA TYR A 283 12.63 7.37 -26.70
C TYR A 283 12.29 5.95 -27.15
N GLU A 284 12.59 4.94 -26.36
CA GLU A 284 12.37 3.54 -26.72
C GLU A 284 12.07 2.65 -25.51
N GLY A 285 11.49 1.48 -25.77
CA GLY A 285 11.27 0.47 -24.74
C GLY A 285 12.54 -0.31 -24.42
N CYS A 286 12.76 -0.61 -23.13
CA CYS A 286 13.88 -1.43 -22.65
C CYS A 286 13.46 -2.77 -22.04
N GLY A 287 12.21 -3.21 -22.28
CA GLY A 287 11.68 -4.48 -21.80
C GLY A 287 11.05 -4.35 -20.41
N ASP A 288 11.45 -5.21 -19.48
CA ASP A 288 10.96 -5.23 -18.10
C ASP A 288 11.79 -4.33 -17.19
N LEU A 289 11.12 -3.52 -16.34
CA LEU A 289 11.78 -2.55 -15.48
C LEU A 289 12.68 -3.21 -14.42
N ALA A 290 12.23 -4.31 -13.82
CA ALA A 290 13.03 -5.03 -12.83
C ALA A 290 14.28 -5.62 -13.48
N ALA A 291 14.17 -6.21 -14.66
CA ALA A 291 15.31 -6.69 -15.44
C ALA A 291 16.31 -5.56 -15.75
N LYS A 292 15.82 -4.39 -16.18
CA LYS A 292 16.71 -3.25 -16.48
C LYS A 292 17.37 -2.69 -15.23
N TYR A 293 16.67 -2.61 -14.11
CA TYR A 293 17.27 -2.21 -12.84
C TYR A 293 18.42 -3.14 -12.44
N ARG A 294 18.24 -4.47 -12.58
CA ARG A 294 19.29 -5.46 -12.25
C ARG A 294 20.51 -5.34 -13.16
N GLU A 295 20.31 -4.97 -14.43
CA GLU A 295 21.41 -4.68 -15.36
C GLU A 295 22.20 -3.43 -14.92
N ASN A 296 21.49 -2.35 -14.56
CA ASN A 296 22.11 -1.07 -14.18
C ASN A 296 22.72 -1.09 -12.77
N ASN A 297 22.23 -1.95 -11.87
CA ASN A 297 22.58 -1.98 -10.45
C ASN A 297 22.93 -3.41 -9.98
N PRO A 298 24.03 -4.00 -10.46
CA PRO A 298 24.36 -5.40 -10.19
C PRO A 298 24.61 -5.69 -8.70
N ASP A 299 25.13 -4.72 -7.95
CA ASP A 299 25.45 -4.83 -6.52
C ASP A 299 24.22 -4.79 -5.61
N SER A 300 23.10 -4.23 -6.09
CA SER A 300 21.85 -4.07 -5.36
C SER A 300 20.65 -4.63 -6.10
N LYS A 301 20.90 -5.59 -7.00
CA LYS A 301 19.94 -6.17 -7.96
C LYS A 301 18.66 -6.70 -7.31
N ASP A 302 18.75 -7.20 -6.08
CA ASP A 302 17.63 -7.85 -5.40
C ASP A 302 16.70 -6.85 -4.68
N LEU A 303 17.14 -5.60 -4.48
CA LEU A 303 16.33 -4.57 -3.80
C LEU A 303 15.05 -4.23 -4.57
N ILE A 304 15.05 -4.40 -5.90
CA ILE A 304 13.86 -4.13 -6.72
C ILE A 304 12.72 -5.12 -6.46
N ASN A 305 13.01 -6.31 -5.92
CA ASN A 305 12.00 -7.35 -5.67
C ASN A 305 10.99 -6.93 -4.60
N ALA A 306 11.34 -5.97 -3.73
CA ALA A 306 10.43 -5.39 -2.75
C ALA A 306 9.34 -4.49 -3.39
N HIS A 307 9.50 -4.14 -4.67
CA HIS A 307 8.60 -3.24 -5.40
C HIS A 307 7.98 -3.90 -6.64
N LEU A 308 8.71 -4.82 -7.27
CA LEU A 308 8.30 -5.55 -8.48
C LEU A 308 8.40 -7.06 -8.22
N VAL A 309 7.28 -7.68 -7.84
CA VAL A 309 7.25 -9.06 -7.28
C VAL A 309 7.19 -10.16 -8.36
N GLY A 310 7.15 -9.78 -9.62
CA GLY A 310 6.98 -10.68 -10.75
C GLY A 310 5.52 -11.07 -10.98
N LYS A 311 5.23 -11.53 -12.20
CA LYS A 311 3.89 -11.95 -12.61
C LYS A 311 3.38 -13.12 -11.75
N GLY A 312 2.18 -12.98 -11.18
CA GLY A 312 1.59 -13.90 -10.22
C GLY A 312 2.15 -13.78 -8.79
N GLY A 313 2.99 -12.78 -8.52
CA GLY A 313 3.69 -12.59 -7.26
C GLY A 313 2.86 -11.91 -6.17
N CYS A 314 1.78 -11.19 -6.52
CA CYS A 314 1.02 -10.41 -5.55
C CYS A 314 0.46 -11.23 -4.40
N LYS A 315 0.01 -12.47 -4.66
CA LYS A 315 -0.54 -13.31 -3.59
C LYS A 315 0.50 -13.60 -2.50
N ALA A 316 1.72 -13.97 -2.90
CA ALA A 316 2.77 -14.30 -1.96
C ALA A 316 3.23 -13.06 -1.17
N ASP A 317 3.39 -11.93 -1.86
CA ASP A 317 3.75 -10.65 -1.21
C ASP A 317 2.69 -10.17 -0.23
N ILE A 318 1.39 -10.24 -0.58
CA ILE A 318 0.31 -9.84 0.33
C ILE A 318 0.26 -10.77 1.55
N ASP A 319 0.36 -12.09 1.35
CA ASP A 319 0.34 -13.05 2.47
C ASP A 319 1.51 -12.79 3.43
N GLU A 320 2.72 -12.55 2.91
CA GLU A 320 3.90 -12.19 3.71
C GLU A 320 3.72 -10.84 4.42
N TYR A 321 3.35 -9.78 3.69
CA TYR A 321 3.16 -8.43 4.25
C TYR A 321 2.11 -8.42 5.37
N LEU A 322 0.99 -9.11 5.17
CA LEU A 322 -0.08 -9.14 6.16
C LEU A 322 0.31 -9.96 7.39
N HIS A 323 0.95 -11.12 7.23
CA HIS A 323 1.31 -11.97 8.38
C HIS A 323 2.53 -11.46 9.15
N GLU A 324 3.57 -11.05 8.44
CA GLU A 324 4.88 -10.74 9.02
C GLU A 324 5.05 -9.25 9.36
N GLU A 325 4.34 -8.34 8.68
CA GLU A 325 4.54 -6.89 8.90
C GLU A 325 3.33 -6.19 9.55
N GLN A 326 2.10 -6.56 9.18
CA GLN A 326 0.91 -5.81 9.64
C GLN A 326 0.17 -6.49 10.78
N PHE A 327 -0.07 -7.80 10.70
CA PHE A 327 -0.89 -8.55 11.65
C PHE A 327 -0.10 -9.52 12.52
N LEU A 328 1.21 -9.29 12.72
CA LEU A 328 2.10 -10.08 13.59
C LEU A 328 1.35 -10.70 14.78
N VAL A 329 1.15 -12.02 14.71
CA VAL A 329 0.80 -12.82 15.89
C VAL A 329 2.01 -13.72 16.17
N GLU A 330 3.10 -13.12 16.64
CA GLU A 330 4.40 -13.78 16.89
C GLU A 330 4.30 -15.00 17.83
N ASP A 331 3.21 -15.13 18.59
CA ASP A 331 2.93 -16.25 19.49
C ASP A 331 1.45 -16.66 19.45
N ALA A 332 0.92 -16.99 18.27
CA ALA A 332 -0.41 -17.58 18.18
C ALA A 332 -0.38 -18.96 18.88
N ASP A 333 -0.64 -18.96 20.19
CA ASP A 333 -0.93 -20.17 20.94
C ASP A 333 -1.89 -21.02 20.10
N PRO A 334 -1.58 -22.30 19.85
CA PRO A 334 -2.27 -23.12 18.87
C PRO A 334 -3.77 -23.27 19.17
N LYS A 335 -4.22 -22.86 20.37
CA LYS A 335 -5.63 -22.87 20.78
C LYS A 335 -6.35 -21.53 20.62
N ARG A 336 -5.66 -20.40 20.47
CA ARG A 336 -6.29 -19.06 20.56
C ARG A 336 -7.10 -18.65 19.35
N TYR A 337 -6.75 -19.09 18.14
CA TYR A 337 -7.48 -18.74 16.92
C TYR A 337 -7.87 -19.99 16.11
N ILE A 338 -8.23 -21.08 16.81
CA ILE A 338 -8.71 -22.31 16.15
C ILE A 338 -10.01 -22.02 15.41
N THR A 339 -10.12 -22.53 14.18
CA THR A 339 -11.39 -22.69 13.46
C THR A 339 -11.81 -24.16 13.52
N PRO A 340 -12.94 -24.51 14.14
CA PRO A 340 -13.42 -25.90 14.17
C PRO A 340 -13.66 -26.46 12.78
N ASP A 341 -13.25 -27.70 12.58
CA ASP A 341 -13.45 -28.47 11.35
C ASP A 341 -14.95 -28.66 11.09
N ALA A 342 -15.48 -28.04 10.03
CA ALA A 342 -16.90 -28.06 9.70
C ALA A 342 -17.42 -29.44 9.27
N GLU A 343 -16.54 -30.38 8.90
CA GLU A 343 -16.93 -31.77 8.64
C GLU A 343 -17.20 -32.53 9.95
N LYS A 344 -16.56 -32.13 11.05
CA LYS A 344 -16.67 -32.80 12.36
C LYS A 344 -17.56 -32.08 13.36
N TRP A 345 -17.75 -30.78 13.19
CA TRP A 345 -18.40 -29.91 14.16
C TRP A 345 -19.51 -29.08 13.49
N GLU A 346 -20.70 -29.12 14.07
CA GLU A 346 -21.80 -28.22 13.71
C GLU A 346 -21.87 -27.09 14.74
N GLN A 347 -21.91 -25.84 14.29
CA GLN A 347 -22.04 -24.72 15.20
C GLN A 347 -23.49 -24.61 15.71
N ALA A 348 -23.65 -24.58 17.03
CA ALA A 348 -24.95 -24.43 17.68
C ALA A 348 -25.29 -22.96 17.93
N ILE A 349 -24.36 -22.24 18.57
CA ILE A 349 -24.49 -20.83 18.95
C ILE A 349 -23.10 -20.19 19.07
N GLY A 350 -23.03 -18.86 19.06
CA GLY A 350 -21.80 -18.16 19.41
C GLY A 350 -21.91 -16.64 19.39
N MET A 351 -20.87 -15.99 19.88
CA MET A 351 -20.71 -14.55 19.99
C MET A 351 -19.36 -14.10 19.44
N GLY A 352 -19.28 -12.87 18.95
CA GLY A 352 -18.03 -12.29 18.46
C GLY A 352 -17.56 -12.96 17.17
N SER A 353 -16.38 -13.58 17.17
CA SER A 353 -15.78 -14.20 15.97
C SER A 353 -16.56 -15.42 15.48
N PHE A 354 -17.38 -16.01 16.35
CA PHE A 354 -18.27 -17.13 16.04
C PHE A 354 -19.74 -16.71 16.13
N PHE A 355 -20.11 -15.50 15.69
CA PHE A 355 -21.48 -15.02 15.83
C PHE A 355 -22.51 -15.93 15.16
N LEU A 356 -23.34 -16.58 15.97
CA LEU A 356 -24.50 -17.36 15.56
C LEU A 356 -25.58 -17.22 16.65
N PRO A 357 -26.56 -16.32 16.47
CA PRO A 357 -27.57 -16.07 17.48
C PRO A 357 -28.57 -17.26 17.56
N PRO A 358 -29.04 -17.62 18.76
CA PRO A 358 -30.10 -18.61 18.90
C PRO A 358 -31.44 -18.07 18.39
N ASN A 359 -32.42 -18.97 18.25
CA ASN A 359 -33.81 -18.56 18.07
C ASN A 359 -34.26 -17.64 19.24
N ILE A 360 -35.06 -16.62 18.92
CA ILE A 360 -35.58 -15.67 19.91
C ILE A 360 -36.54 -16.38 20.87
N ASP A 361 -37.28 -17.38 20.40
CA ASP A 361 -38.15 -18.19 21.24
C ASP A 361 -37.34 -19.25 22.03
N PRO A 362 -37.36 -19.21 23.38
CA PRO A 362 -36.57 -20.13 24.20
C PRO A 362 -36.87 -21.61 23.99
N ALA A 363 -38.13 -21.97 23.75
CA ALA A 363 -38.52 -23.36 23.55
C ALA A 363 -37.98 -23.89 22.21
N THR A 364 -38.09 -23.08 21.17
CA THR A 364 -37.54 -23.39 19.84
C THR A 364 -36.01 -23.47 19.89
N ALA A 365 -35.35 -22.51 20.55
CA ALA A 365 -33.90 -22.50 20.69
C ALA A 365 -33.36 -23.75 21.42
N ASP A 366 -34.03 -24.18 22.51
CA ASP A 366 -33.66 -25.41 23.21
C ASP A 366 -33.94 -26.66 22.38
N ALA A 367 -35.06 -26.69 21.64
CA ALA A 367 -35.41 -27.79 20.75
C ALA A 367 -34.39 -27.94 19.61
N ASP A 368 -33.97 -26.85 18.99
CA ASP A 368 -32.95 -26.84 17.93
C ASP A 368 -31.61 -27.38 18.46
N PHE A 369 -31.19 -26.94 19.65
CA PHE A 369 -29.96 -27.41 20.27
C PHE A 369 -30.01 -28.90 20.62
N ARG A 370 -31.13 -29.37 21.18
CA ARG A 370 -31.32 -30.80 21.44
C ARG A 370 -31.37 -31.63 20.16
N ALA A 371 -31.98 -31.11 19.09
CA ALA A 371 -32.02 -31.78 17.80
C ALA A 371 -30.62 -32.00 17.25
N GLN A 372 -29.70 -31.03 17.39
CA GLN A 372 -28.29 -31.21 17.02
C GLN A 372 -27.60 -32.31 17.84
N ILE A 373 -27.82 -32.32 19.16
CA ILE A 373 -27.25 -33.34 20.06
C ILE A 373 -27.83 -34.74 19.74
N ASP A 374 -29.12 -34.82 19.44
CA ASP A 374 -29.81 -36.06 19.09
C ASP A 374 -29.41 -36.58 17.70
N ALA A 375 -29.22 -35.69 16.74
CA ALA A 375 -28.78 -36.03 15.38
C ALA A 375 -27.36 -36.61 15.37
N CYS A 376 -26.54 -36.23 16.35
CA CYS A 376 -25.20 -36.73 16.50
C CYS A 376 -25.13 -38.15 17.12
N LYS A 377 -26.23 -38.74 17.63
CA LYS A 377 -26.21 -40.01 18.41
C LYS A 377 -25.47 -41.16 17.72
N ILE A 378 -24.14 -41.16 17.89
CA ILE A 378 -23.21 -42.12 17.32
C ILE A 378 -23.59 -43.49 17.86
N THR A 379 -23.58 -44.50 17.00
CA THR A 379 -23.81 -45.92 17.33
C THR A 379 -22.87 -46.50 18.41
N LYS A 380 -21.91 -45.69 18.90
CA LYS A 380 -21.07 -45.96 20.07
C LYS A 380 -21.82 -45.50 21.31
N SER A 381 -22.03 -46.37 22.29
CA SER A 381 -22.81 -46.22 23.54
C SER A 381 -22.47 -45.02 24.47
N ARG A 382 -22.30 -43.80 23.94
CA ARG A 382 -21.95 -42.55 24.63
C ARG A 382 -22.79 -41.39 24.08
N HIS A 383 -22.92 -40.34 24.87
CA HIS A 383 -23.49 -39.07 24.40
C HIS A 383 -22.51 -38.32 23.49
N CYS A 384 -23.07 -37.40 22.71
CA CYS A 384 -22.33 -36.46 21.86
C CYS A 384 -21.47 -35.50 22.66
N ILE A 385 -20.37 -35.08 22.05
CA ILE A 385 -19.47 -34.08 22.63
C ILE A 385 -19.91 -32.69 22.19
N ILE A 386 -20.06 -31.79 23.16
CA ILE A 386 -20.26 -30.36 22.94
C ILE A 386 -18.89 -29.69 23.12
N ARG A 387 -18.39 -29.05 22.07
CA ARG A 387 -17.12 -28.32 22.08
C ARG A 387 -17.36 -26.82 22.24
N ARG A 388 -16.55 -26.15 23.05
CA ARG A 388 -16.49 -24.69 23.12
C ARG A 388 -15.12 -24.22 22.67
N VAL A 389 -15.09 -23.32 21.69
CA VAL A 389 -13.88 -22.61 21.28
C VAL A 389 -14.01 -21.14 21.66
N CYS A 390 -12.94 -20.55 22.21
CA CYS A 390 -12.95 -19.20 22.75
C CYS A 390 -11.66 -18.44 22.41
N HIS A 391 -11.75 -17.47 21.50
CA HIS A 391 -10.60 -16.67 21.05
C HIS A 391 -10.18 -15.58 22.04
N SER A 392 -11.11 -15.13 22.88
CA SER A 392 -10.84 -14.10 23.89
C SER A 392 -10.49 -14.66 25.27
N CYS A 393 -10.56 -15.98 25.47
CA CYS A 393 -10.23 -16.60 26.75
C CYS A 393 -8.73 -16.50 27.03
N THR A 394 -8.40 -16.04 28.23
CA THR A 394 -7.01 -15.79 28.61
C THR A 394 -6.29 -17.06 29.05
N SER A 395 -7.00 -18.00 29.68
CA SER A 395 -6.47 -19.30 30.08
C SER A 395 -6.39 -20.28 28.89
N PRO A 396 -5.22 -20.92 28.62
CA PRO A 396 -5.06 -21.86 27.52
C PRO A 396 -6.04 -23.04 27.54
N ASP A 397 -6.37 -23.57 28.73
CA ASP A 397 -7.33 -24.66 28.89
C ASP A 397 -8.76 -24.27 28.51
N HIS A 398 -9.08 -22.98 28.53
CA HIS A 398 -10.43 -22.49 28.28
C HIS A 398 -10.68 -22.04 26.85
N ARG A 399 -9.62 -22.04 26.03
CA ARG A 399 -9.70 -21.71 24.60
C ARG A 399 -10.30 -22.82 23.77
N ASP A 400 -10.20 -24.07 24.23
CA ASP A 400 -10.79 -25.25 23.60
C ASP A 400 -11.21 -26.28 24.65
N ILE A 401 -12.51 -26.41 24.87
CA ILE A 401 -13.12 -27.26 25.92
C ILE A 401 -14.06 -28.29 25.28
N TYR A 402 -14.00 -29.53 25.74
CA TYR A 402 -14.89 -30.61 25.33
C TYR A 402 -15.75 -31.06 26.51
N TYR A 403 -17.06 -30.87 26.40
CA TYR A 403 -18.08 -31.24 27.37
C TYR A 403 -18.79 -32.52 26.93
N LYS A 404 -18.81 -33.53 27.81
CA LYS A 404 -19.38 -34.86 27.55
C LYS A 404 -20.43 -35.18 28.61
N ARG A 405 -21.67 -35.45 28.19
CA ARG A 405 -22.72 -35.90 29.12
C ARG A 405 -22.50 -37.35 29.57
N LEU A 406 -22.87 -37.62 30.82
CA LEU A 406 -22.98 -38.96 31.42
C LEU A 406 -24.44 -39.38 31.64
N THR A 407 -25.34 -38.40 31.74
CA THR A 407 -26.78 -38.59 31.93
C THR A 407 -27.56 -37.79 30.88
N ASP A 408 -28.78 -38.22 30.57
CA ASP A 408 -29.68 -37.47 29.68
C ASP A 408 -29.96 -36.07 30.24
N PHE A 409 -30.29 -35.13 29.36
CA PHE A 409 -30.76 -33.81 29.80
C PHE A 409 -32.22 -33.89 30.26
N PRO A 410 -32.62 -33.17 31.33
CA PRO A 410 -34.02 -33.05 31.71
C PRO A 410 -34.88 -32.47 30.57
N PRO A 411 -36.20 -32.67 30.59
CA PRO A 411 -37.13 -31.97 29.68
C PRO A 411 -36.97 -30.44 29.73
N PHE A 412 -37.33 -29.76 28.64
CA PHE A 412 -37.26 -28.29 28.58
C PHE A 412 -38.12 -27.62 29.65
N GLY A 413 -37.58 -26.61 30.33
CA GLY A 413 -38.32 -25.71 31.19
C GLY A 413 -37.42 -24.69 31.90
N THR A 414 -37.99 -23.74 32.63
CA THR A 414 -37.25 -22.56 33.14
C THR A 414 -36.54 -22.78 34.47
N ASN A 415 -36.33 -24.04 34.89
CA ASN A 415 -35.75 -24.41 36.18
C ASN A 415 -36.60 -23.92 37.39
N THR A 416 -37.89 -23.64 37.17
CA THR A 416 -38.87 -23.20 38.19
C THR A 416 -39.79 -24.34 38.67
N THR A 417 -39.90 -25.41 37.88
CA THR A 417 -40.59 -26.65 38.21
C THR A 417 -39.54 -27.73 38.51
N ASN A 418 -39.66 -28.46 39.62
CA ASN A 418 -38.75 -29.57 39.92
C ASN A 418 -38.76 -30.58 38.75
N GLY A 419 -37.64 -30.69 38.02
CA GLY A 419 -37.46 -31.69 36.96
C GLY A 419 -37.25 -31.17 35.53
N GLU A 420 -37.21 -29.86 35.29
CA GLU A 420 -37.06 -29.28 33.94
C GLU A 420 -35.82 -28.37 33.82
N MET A 421 -35.21 -28.33 32.63
CA MET A 421 -33.99 -27.55 32.35
C MET A 421 -34.02 -26.91 30.95
N TYR A 422 -33.68 -25.62 30.90
CA TYR A 422 -33.36 -24.92 29.65
C TYR A 422 -31.86 -25.07 29.37
N VAL A 423 -31.50 -26.07 28.58
CA VAL A 423 -30.11 -26.51 28.37
C VAL A 423 -29.30 -25.43 27.68
N LEU A 424 -29.82 -24.81 26.62
CA LEU A 424 -29.06 -23.77 25.92
C LEU A 424 -28.75 -22.57 26.83
N ASN A 425 -29.69 -22.19 27.70
CA ASN A 425 -29.48 -21.10 28.67
C ASN A 425 -28.43 -21.42 29.72
N MET A 426 -28.28 -22.69 30.09
CA MET A 426 -27.19 -23.13 30.96
C MET A 426 -25.83 -22.79 30.34
N PHE A 427 -25.65 -23.03 29.04
CA PHE A 427 -24.44 -22.67 28.32
C PHE A 427 -24.28 -21.16 28.13
N MET A 428 -25.35 -20.44 27.84
CA MET A 428 -25.29 -19.00 27.54
C MET A 428 -25.16 -18.11 28.77
N HIS A 429 -25.97 -18.32 29.83
CA HIS A 429 -26.20 -17.33 30.90
C HIS A 429 -26.42 -17.87 32.32
N ARG A 430 -26.67 -19.18 32.50
CA ARG A 430 -27.10 -19.72 33.80
C ARG A 430 -26.45 -21.06 34.10
N TRP A 431 -25.14 -21.04 34.35
CA TRP A 431 -24.42 -22.23 34.76
C TRP A 431 -24.87 -22.72 36.16
N ALA A 432 -25.66 -23.79 36.18
CA ALA A 432 -26.37 -24.29 37.37
C ALA A 432 -26.00 -25.73 37.70
N SER A 433 -26.17 -26.13 38.97
CA SER A 433 -25.83 -27.47 39.46
C SER A 433 -26.95 -28.52 39.34
N PHE A 434 -28.19 -28.09 39.10
CA PHE A 434 -29.34 -28.97 38.97
C PHE A 434 -29.14 -29.95 37.79
N GLU A 435 -29.02 -31.26 38.06
CA GLU A 435 -28.72 -32.32 37.08
C GLU A 435 -27.52 -32.03 36.14
N ASN A 436 -26.59 -31.22 36.65
CA ASN A 436 -25.40 -30.77 35.95
C ASN A 436 -24.23 -30.64 36.94
N ILE A 437 -23.84 -31.78 37.52
CA ILE A 437 -22.69 -31.89 38.43
C ILE A 437 -21.52 -32.55 37.70
N LEU A 438 -20.38 -31.87 37.65
CA LEU A 438 -19.10 -32.36 37.09
C LEU A 438 -18.73 -33.73 37.70
N ASN A 439 -18.30 -34.64 36.84
CA ASN A 439 -17.94 -36.02 37.11
C ASN A 439 -19.09 -36.90 37.68
N LYS A 440 -20.34 -36.41 37.61
CA LYS A 440 -21.55 -37.17 37.94
C LYS A 440 -22.55 -37.17 36.77
N ASP A 441 -22.90 -35.99 36.28
CA ASP A 441 -23.84 -35.79 35.17
C ASP A 441 -23.12 -35.45 33.85
N PHE A 442 -21.91 -34.89 33.93
CA PHE A 442 -21.05 -34.60 32.78
C PHE A 442 -19.55 -34.65 33.14
N GLU A 443 -18.70 -34.74 32.13
CA GLU A 443 -17.23 -34.62 32.24
C GLU A 443 -16.73 -33.52 31.28
N MET A 444 -15.60 -32.88 31.61
CA MET A 444 -14.95 -31.86 30.79
C MET A 444 -13.50 -32.21 30.52
N TYR A 445 -13.00 -31.85 29.33
CA TYR A 445 -11.66 -32.20 28.86
C TYR A 445 -11.02 -31.05 28.06
N SER A 446 -9.69 -31.02 28.04
CA SER A 446 -8.90 -30.06 27.26
C SER A 446 -8.52 -30.58 25.86
N THR A 447 -8.87 -31.83 25.52
CA THR A 447 -8.65 -32.46 24.20
C THR A 447 -9.84 -33.36 23.82
N TYR A 448 -10.03 -33.56 22.51
CA TYR A 448 -11.11 -34.41 21.99
C TYR A 448 -10.84 -35.90 22.27
N GLU A 449 -9.58 -36.34 22.10
CA GLU A 449 -9.15 -37.72 22.35
C GLU A 449 -9.36 -38.13 23.81
N ASP A 450 -9.08 -37.23 24.75
CA ASP A 450 -9.36 -37.45 26.17
C ASP A 450 -10.85 -37.59 26.45
N ALA A 451 -11.70 -36.80 25.79
CA ALA A 451 -13.15 -36.92 25.91
C ALA A 451 -13.67 -38.24 25.36
N LEU A 452 -13.09 -38.75 24.26
CA LEU A 452 -13.41 -40.06 23.70
C LEU A 452 -13.02 -41.19 24.64
N ASN A 453 -11.81 -41.13 25.22
CA ASN A 453 -11.24 -42.19 26.03
C ASN A 453 -11.62 -42.12 27.53
N GLY A 454 -12.12 -40.97 27.99
CA GLY A 454 -12.41 -40.73 29.41
C GLY A 454 -11.17 -40.49 30.26
N THR A 455 -10.09 -39.96 29.69
CA THR A 455 -8.80 -39.70 30.36
C THR A 455 -8.60 -38.22 30.66
N ASN A 456 -7.77 -37.84 31.64
CA ASN A 456 -7.42 -36.43 31.94
C ASN A 456 -8.61 -35.46 32.14
N LYS A 457 -9.70 -35.92 32.76
CA LYS A 457 -10.88 -35.09 33.01
C LYS A 457 -10.61 -33.95 33.97
N TRP A 458 -11.34 -32.85 33.79
CA TRP A 458 -11.32 -31.71 34.70
C TRP A 458 -11.88 -32.11 36.08
N MET A 459 -11.29 -31.53 37.13
CA MET A 459 -11.56 -31.94 38.52
C MET A 459 -12.30 -30.88 39.34
N PHE A 460 -12.35 -29.63 38.87
CA PHE A 460 -12.97 -28.53 39.61
C PHE A 460 -14.07 -27.86 38.81
N CYS A 461 -15.20 -27.58 39.46
CA CYS A 461 -16.30 -26.81 38.88
C CYS A 461 -17.17 -26.19 39.98
N ASN A 462 -17.72 -25.00 39.70
CA ASN A 462 -18.67 -24.33 40.57
C ASN A 462 -19.89 -23.82 39.77
N TYR A 463 -20.98 -23.53 40.47
CA TYR A 463 -22.31 -23.33 39.87
C TYR A 463 -23.15 -22.34 40.68
N ASP A 464 -24.30 -21.93 40.13
CA ASP A 464 -25.38 -21.25 40.85
C ASP A 464 -25.09 -19.79 41.23
N TYR A 465 -24.50 -19.02 40.31
CA TYR A 465 -24.34 -17.57 40.49
C TYR A 465 -25.52 -16.79 39.94
N PHE A 466 -26.67 -16.86 40.60
CA PHE A 466 -27.90 -16.30 40.03
C PHE A 466 -27.98 -14.76 40.06
N THR A 467 -27.09 -14.08 40.81
CA THR A 467 -27.04 -12.61 40.89
C THR A 467 -26.57 -11.95 39.60
N HIS A 468 -25.84 -12.67 38.73
CA HIS A 468 -25.40 -12.20 37.41
C HIS A 468 -25.65 -13.29 36.35
N PRO A 469 -25.87 -12.94 35.08
CA PRO A 469 -26.13 -13.91 34.03
C PRO A 469 -24.85 -14.60 33.55
N ILE A 470 -24.22 -15.42 34.42
CA ILE A 470 -23.00 -16.17 34.10
C ILE A 470 -23.32 -17.55 33.50
N GLY A 471 -22.92 -17.76 32.26
CA GLY A 471 -22.98 -19.03 31.55
C GLY A 471 -21.75 -19.91 31.74
N PHE A 472 -21.56 -20.83 30.79
CA PHE A 472 -20.47 -21.82 30.83
C PHE A 472 -19.07 -21.18 30.76
N PRO A 473 -18.03 -21.80 31.37
CA PRO A 473 -18.09 -22.84 32.40
C PRO A 473 -18.05 -22.21 33.81
N ARG A 474 -18.51 -20.98 34.02
CA ARG A 474 -18.24 -20.19 35.23
C ARG A 474 -16.75 -20.22 35.61
N ASP A 475 -16.38 -20.97 36.67
CA ASP A 475 -15.01 -21.07 37.17
C ASP A 475 -14.46 -22.52 37.16
N CYS A 476 -15.05 -23.40 36.34
CA CYS A 476 -14.59 -24.79 36.20
C CYS A 476 -13.24 -24.85 35.49
N ALA A 477 -12.35 -25.76 35.90
CA ALA A 477 -11.01 -25.90 35.33
C ALA A 477 -10.41 -27.30 35.57
N PRO A 478 -9.27 -27.64 34.93
CA PRO A 478 -8.64 -28.95 35.04
C PRO A 478 -8.35 -29.40 36.48
N TYR A 479 -7.84 -28.51 37.33
CA TYR A 479 -7.37 -28.87 38.68
C TYR A 479 -7.99 -28.05 39.81
N SER A 480 -8.18 -26.74 39.62
CA SER A 480 -8.64 -25.81 40.65
C SER A 480 -9.39 -24.63 40.03
N TYR A 481 -9.98 -23.79 40.87
CA TYR A 481 -10.68 -22.57 40.46
C TYR A 481 -9.89 -21.75 39.42
N THR A 482 -10.54 -21.43 38.29
CA THR A 482 -10.03 -20.47 37.29
C THR A 482 -11.15 -19.49 36.93
N GLY A 483 -11.02 -18.25 37.39
CA GLY A 483 -12.02 -17.21 37.12
C GLY A 483 -11.90 -16.57 35.75
N ASP A 484 -12.88 -15.72 35.41
CA ASP A 484 -12.84 -14.82 34.25
C ASP A 484 -12.72 -15.53 32.89
N GLN A 485 -13.21 -16.78 32.78
CA GLN A 485 -13.24 -17.53 31.52
C GLN A 485 -14.66 -17.82 31.01
N TRP A 486 -15.67 -17.36 31.73
CA TRP A 486 -17.08 -17.59 31.45
C TRP A 486 -17.64 -16.65 30.39
N ASN A 487 -18.68 -17.11 29.68
CA ASN A 487 -19.43 -16.27 28.75
C ASN A 487 -20.78 -15.80 29.30
N SER A 488 -21.27 -14.72 28.70
CA SER A 488 -22.64 -14.23 28.85
C SER A 488 -23.06 -13.51 27.56
N TYR A 489 -24.32 -13.67 27.14
CA TYR A 489 -24.93 -12.92 26.04
C TYR A 489 -25.92 -11.87 26.56
N LEU A 490 -26.07 -11.72 27.89
CA LEU A 490 -26.88 -10.69 28.53
C LEU A 490 -26.05 -9.68 29.33
N ASP A 491 -24.83 -10.06 29.74
CA ASP A 491 -23.91 -9.16 30.42
C ASP A 491 -23.05 -8.37 29.43
N THR A 492 -22.68 -7.15 29.82
CA THR A 492 -21.78 -6.27 29.06
C THR A 492 -20.30 -6.46 29.41
N MET A 493 -19.95 -7.29 30.41
CA MET A 493 -18.56 -7.49 30.86
C MET A 493 -18.02 -8.95 30.85
N PRO A 494 -18.42 -9.88 29.96
CA PRO A 494 -17.79 -11.19 29.91
C PRO A 494 -16.41 -11.14 29.25
N PHE A 495 -15.42 -11.81 29.86
CA PHE A 495 -14.08 -11.95 29.27
C PHE A 495 -14.08 -12.89 28.04
N ALA A 496 -15.00 -13.84 27.97
CA ALA A 496 -15.20 -14.72 26.82
C ALA A 496 -16.18 -14.12 25.78
N HIS A 497 -15.87 -12.97 25.18
CA HIS A 497 -16.72 -12.28 24.19
C HIS A 497 -16.56 -12.79 22.74
N HIS A 498 -15.49 -13.53 22.44
CA HIS A 498 -15.31 -14.24 21.17
C HIS A 498 -15.31 -15.75 21.40
N HIS A 499 -16.48 -16.39 21.33
CA HIS A 499 -16.62 -17.83 21.57
C HIS A 499 -17.77 -18.45 20.78
N GLY A 500 -17.66 -19.75 20.49
CA GLY A 500 -18.71 -20.55 19.86
C GLY A 500 -18.87 -21.90 20.54
N PHE A 501 -20.09 -22.42 20.55
CA PHE A 501 -20.42 -23.78 20.93
C PHE A 501 -20.73 -24.61 19.70
N PHE A 502 -20.19 -25.82 19.66
CA PHE A 502 -20.27 -26.73 18.54
C PHE A 502 -20.68 -28.11 19.04
N VAL A 503 -21.49 -28.81 18.26
CA VAL A 503 -21.88 -30.19 18.51
C VAL A 503 -21.14 -31.08 17.52
N GLU A 504 -20.62 -32.19 18.02
CA GLU A 504 -20.01 -33.24 17.20
C GLU A 504 -20.97 -33.72 16.09
N LYS A 505 -20.46 -34.00 14.89
CA LYS A 505 -21.21 -34.65 13.79
C LYS A 505 -20.92 -36.16 13.76
N GLU A 506 -21.83 -36.94 13.17
CA GLU A 506 -21.68 -38.40 13.00
C GLU A 506 -20.54 -38.82 12.07
#